data_AF-A0A2S2P6C1-F1
#
_entry.id   AF-A0A2S2P6C1-F1
#
_cell.length_a   1.000
_cell.length_b   1.000
_cell.length_c   1.000
_cell.angle_alpha   90.00
_cell.angle_beta   90.00
_cell.angle_gamma   90.00
#
_symmetry.space_group_name_H-M   'P 1'
#
loop_
_entity.id
_entity.type
_entity.pdbx_description
1 polymer ?
#
loop_
_entity_poly.entity_id
_entity_poly.type
_entity_poly.pdbx_seq_one_letter_code
_entity_poly.pdbx_strand_id
1 'polypeptide(L)'
;MRLHSYSVIVKHIHITFGSPFSQDILEFIEDAPQGVVYFTFGSVISMSSLPENVQSAFRDALAQIPQKVLWKYESEMKDKPKNVIIRKWFPQRDILCTFEFII
;
A
#
# COMPACT_ATOMS: atom_id res chain seq x y z
N MET A 1 -15.93 -33.81 -23.67
CA MET A 1 -15.26 -33.90 -22.35
C MET A 1 -14.99 -32.48 -21.88
N ARG A 2 -15.85 -31.93 -21.01
CA ARG A 2 -15.82 -30.51 -20.60
C ARG A 2 -15.35 -30.47 -19.14
N LEU A 3 -14.14 -29.99 -18.91
CA LEU A 3 -13.57 -29.83 -17.57
C LEU A 3 -14.40 -28.79 -16.81
N HIS A 4 -15.03 -29.22 -15.73
CA HIS A 4 -15.70 -28.33 -14.79
C HIS A 4 -14.63 -27.71 -13.90
N SER A 5 -14.44 -26.40 -14.00
CA SER A 5 -13.61 -25.64 -13.07
C SER A 5 -14.40 -25.44 -11.79
N TYR A 6 -13.91 -25.96 -10.66
CA TYR A 6 -14.51 -25.75 -9.35
C TYR A 6 -13.99 -24.43 -8.79
N SER A 7 -14.81 -23.37 -8.83
CA SER A 7 -14.56 -22.15 -8.07
C SER A 7 -15.07 -22.35 -6.64
N VAL A 8 -14.15 -22.37 -5.67
CA VAL A 8 -14.50 -22.32 -4.25
C VAL A 8 -14.92 -20.88 -3.91
N ILE A 9 -16.22 -20.64 -3.70
CA ILE A 9 -16.74 -19.36 -3.22
C ILE A 9 -16.77 -19.40 -1.68
N VAL A 10 -15.88 -18.65 -1.04
CA VAL A 10 -15.91 -18.45 0.42
C VAL A 10 -17.06 -17.49 0.75
N LYS A 11 -18.15 -18.04 1.29
CA LYS A 11 -19.48 -17.42 1.43
C LYS A 11 -19.63 -16.35 2.54
N HIS A 12 -18.54 -15.74 3.03
CA HIS A 12 -18.61 -14.79 4.18
C HIS A 12 -17.70 -13.55 4.08
N ILE A 13 -17.33 -13.11 2.88
CA ILE A 13 -16.68 -11.80 2.72
C ILE A 13 -17.74 -10.81 2.23
N HIS A 14 -18.07 -9.82 3.06
CA HIS A 14 -18.69 -8.58 2.58
C HIS A 14 -17.67 -7.88 1.67
N ILE A 15 -17.76 -8.13 0.38
CA ILE A 15 -17.01 -7.38 -0.65
C ILE A 15 -17.92 -6.23 -1.03
N THR A 16 -17.65 -5.04 -0.49
CA THR A 16 -18.28 -3.80 -0.96
C THR A 16 -17.84 -3.56 -2.41
N PHE A 17 -18.81 -3.55 -3.33
CA PHE A 17 -18.58 -3.19 -4.73
C PHE A 17 -18.35 -1.68 -4.84
N GLY A 18 -17.10 -1.30 -5.08
CA GLY A 18 -16.60 0.06 -5.27
C GLY A 18 -15.08 0.05 -5.16
N SER A 19 -14.37 0.97 -5.84
CA SER A 19 -12.93 1.10 -5.59
C SER A 19 -12.74 1.52 -4.12
N PRO A 20 -12.06 0.73 -3.29
CA PRO A 20 -11.84 1.05 -1.88
C PRO A 20 -10.77 2.14 -1.71
N PHE A 21 -10.16 2.55 -2.81
CA PHE A 21 -9.21 3.63 -2.88
C PHE A 21 -9.91 4.96 -3.08
N SER A 22 -9.49 5.96 -2.32
CA SER A 22 -9.86 7.34 -2.59
C SER A 22 -9.25 7.79 -3.92
N GLN A 23 -9.89 8.77 -4.55
CA GLN A 23 -9.52 9.24 -5.90
C GLN A 23 -8.04 9.66 -5.99
N ASP A 24 -7.49 10.29 -4.94
CA ASP A 24 -6.08 10.68 -4.87
C ASP A 24 -5.12 9.50 -4.89
N ILE A 25 -5.50 8.36 -4.30
CA ILE A 25 -4.68 7.14 -4.31
C ILE A 25 -4.72 6.53 -5.71
N LEU A 26 -5.89 6.52 -6.37
CA LEU A 26 -6.02 6.03 -7.74
C LEU A 26 -5.17 6.84 -8.71
N GLU A 27 -5.28 8.17 -8.70
CA GLU A 27 -4.47 9.05 -9.55
C GLU A 27 -2.98 8.88 -9.29
N PHE A 28 -2.59 8.71 -8.01
CA PHE A 28 -1.20 8.45 -7.66
C PHE A 28 -0.70 7.12 -8.24
N ILE A 29 -1.52 6.07 -8.20
CA ILE A 29 -1.19 4.73 -8.72
C ILE A 29 -1.19 4.71 -10.26
N GLU A 30 -2.15 5.37 -10.89
CA GLU A 30 -2.25 5.43 -12.36
C GLU A 30 -1.04 6.15 -12.97
N ASP A 31 -0.51 7.16 -12.29
CA ASP A 31 0.71 7.87 -12.66
C ASP A 31 2.00 7.14 -12.18
N ALA A 32 2.00 5.80 -12.08
CA ALA A 32 3.13 5.00 -11.61
C ALA A 32 3.73 4.11 -12.73
N PRO A 33 4.45 4.65 -13.72
CA PRO A 33 4.97 3.88 -14.85
C PRO A 33 5.99 2.80 -14.45
N GLN A 34 6.63 2.95 -13.28
CA GLN A 34 7.60 2.00 -12.74
C GLN A 34 6.96 1.00 -11.76
N GLY A 35 5.64 1.06 -11.59
CA GLY A 35 4.89 0.26 -10.63
C GLY A 35 4.76 0.92 -9.25
N VAL A 36 4.06 0.21 -8.36
CA VAL A 36 3.71 0.67 -7.02
C VAL A 36 4.22 -0.34 -5.98
N VAL A 37 4.81 0.18 -4.90
CA VAL A 37 5.20 -0.58 -3.72
C VAL A 37 4.25 -0.25 -2.58
N TYR A 38 3.65 -1.26 -1.98
CA TYR A 38 2.95 -1.11 -0.70
C TYR A 38 3.90 -1.46 0.43
N PHE A 39 4.20 -0.49 1.30
CA PHE A 39 5.14 -0.62 2.41
C PHE A 39 4.42 -0.54 3.76
N THR A 40 4.51 -1.61 4.55
CA THR A 40 3.86 -1.67 5.87
C THR A 40 4.55 -2.65 6.82
N PHE A 41 4.68 -2.27 8.10
CA PHE A 41 5.11 -3.20 9.16
C PHE A 41 3.94 -3.97 9.80
N GLY A 42 2.77 -3.94 9.17
CA GLY A 42 1.54 -4.52 9.72
C GLY A 42 1.00 -3.71 10.90
N SER A 43 0.37 -4.40 11.86
CA SER A 43 -0.23 -3.80 13.05
C SER A 43 0.69 -3.80 14.28
N VAL A 44 1.81 -4.52 14.22
CA VAL A 44 2.68 -4.73 15.40
C VAL A 44 3.60 -3.55 15.65
N ILE A 45 4.11 -2.92 14.59
CA ILE A 45 5.03 -1.80 14.68
C ILE A 45 4.32 -0.53 14.20
N SER A 46 4.27 0.48 15.06
CA SER A 46 3.81 1.82 14.69
C SER A 46 5.00 2.61 14.18
N MET A 47 5.06 2.90 12.89
CA MET A 47 6.24 3.51 12.27
C MET A 47 6.55 4.90 12.84
N SER A 48 5.50 5.66 13.16
CA SER A 48 5.63 6.99 13.78
C SER A 48 6.17 6.96 15.21
N SER A 49 6.25 5.79 15.85
CA SER A 49 6.77 5.64 17.22
C SER A 49 8.27 5.33 17.24
N LEU A 50 8.86 4.98 16.09
CA LEU A 50 10.28 4.69 16.00
C LEU A 50 11.12 5.96 16.13
N PRO A 51 12.38 5.87 16.59
CA PRO A 51 13.29 7.01 16.62
C PRO A 51 13.44 7.70 15.27
N GLU A 52 13.61 9.03 15.26
CA GLU A 52 13.66 9.84 14.03
C GLU A 52 14.76 9.38 13.07
N ASN A 53 15.90 8.94 13.56
CA ASN A 53 17.00 8.41 12.72
C ASN A 53 16.61 7.13 11.97
N VAL A 54 15.69 6.33 12.53
CA VAL A 54 15.16 5.15 11.86
C VAL A 54 14.13 5.58 10.81
N GLN A 55 13.22 6.49 11.17
CA GLN A 55 12.25 7.03 10.24
C GLN A 55 12.91 7.70 9.03
N SER A 56 13.97 8.49 9.26
CA SER A 56 14.74 9.15 8.21
C SER A 56 15.42 8.15 7.29
N ALA A 57 16.02 7.09 7.84
CA ALA A 57 16.63 6.04 7.03
C ALA A 57 15.62 5.38 6.08
N PHE A 58 14.39 5.13 6.53
CA PHE A 58 13.33 4.62 5.64
C PHE A 58 12.88 5.66 4.62
N ARG A 59 12.73 6.94 5.00
CA ARG A 59 12.42 8.01 4.04
C ARG A 59 13.47 8.10 2.94
N ASP A 60 14.75 8.08 3.32
CA ASP A 60 15.88 8.19 2.40
C ASP A 60 15.98 6.96 1.49
N ALA A 61 15.74 5.76 2.02
CA ALA A 61 15.73 4.53 1.24
C ALA A 61 14.56 4.50 0.24
N LEU A 62 13.35 4.83 0.70
CA LEU A 62 12.14 4.85 -0.14
C LEU A 62 12.16 6.00 -1.16
N ALA A 63 12.88 7.09 -0.89
CA ALA A 63 13.06 8.18 -1.85
C ALA A 63 13.93 7.79 -3.06
N GLN A 64 14.80 6.79 -2.89
CA GLN A 64 15.76 6.38 -3.93
C GLN A 64 15.19 5.37 -4.93
N ILE A 65 14.07 4.72 -4.60
CA ILE A 65 13.45 3.76 -5.51
C ILE A 65 12.59 4.46 -6.57
N PRO A 66 12.60 4.00 -7.83
CA PRO A 66 11.86 4.64 -8.91
C PRO A 66 10.34 4.43 -8.83
N GLN A 67 9.88 3.46 -8.04
CA GLN A 67 8.47 3.18 -7.82
C GLN A 67 7.79 4.25 -6.97
N LYS A 68 6.47 4.34 -7.15
CA LYS A 68 5.61 5.04 -6.21
C LYS A 68 5.32 4.15 -5.00
N VAL A 69 5.27 4.74 -3.82
CA VAL A 69 5.20 4.01 -2.55
C VAL A 69 3.94 4.42 -1.79
N LEU A 70 3.12 3.43 -1.46
CA LEU A 70 2.03 3.54 -0.51
C LEU A 70 2.56 3.12 0.87
N TRP A 71 2.85 4.08 1.75
CA TRP A 71 3.43 3.79 3.06
C TRP A 71 2.41 3.97 4.18
N LYS A 72 2.06 2.88 4.88
CA LYS A 72 1.26 2.94 6.11
C LYS A 72 2.07 3.64 7.20
N TYR A 73 1.60 4.83 7.59
CA TYR A 73 2.27 5.68 8.57
C TYR A 73 1.24 6.46 9.40
N GLU A 74 1.33 6.37 10.71
CA GLU A 74 0.24 6.72 11.63
C GLU A 74 0.17 8.21 12.01
N SER A 75 1.11 9.04 11.56
CA SER A 75 1.24 10.45 11.95
C SER A 75 1.58 11.35 10.75
N GLU A 76 1.75 12.65 11.00
CA GLU A 76 2.29 13.55 9.96
C GLU A 76 3.79 13.31 9.77
N MET A 77 4.26 13.48 8.54
CA MET A 77 5.66 13.29 8.17
C MET A 77 6.21 14.60 7.61
N LYS A 78 7.20 15.16 8.30
CA LYS A 78 8.02 16.24 7.75
C LYS A 78 8.94 15.65 6.68
N ASP A 79 9.13 16.37 5.59
CA ASP A 79 10.02 15.97 4.48
C ASP A 79 9.64 14.64 3.79
N LYS A 80 8.34 14.41 3.62
CA LYS A 80 7.83 13.25 2.87
C LYS A 80 8.36 13.24 1.42
N PRO A 81 8.96 12.14 0.94
CA PRO A 81 9.40 12.03 -0.45
C PRO A 81 8.24 12.21 -1.45
N LYS A 82 8.56 12.67 -2.67
CA LYS A 82 7.57 12.95 -3.72
C LYS A 82 6.92 11.67 -4.25
N ASN A 83 7.69 10.60 -4.34
CA ASN A 83 7.24 9.28 -4.77
C ASN A 83 6.54 8.49 -3.63
N VAL A 84 6.28 9.08 -2.47
CA VAL A 84 5.65 8.40 -1.33
C VAL A 84 4.32 9.08 -1.00
N ILE A 85 3.26 8.30 -0.81
CA ILE A 85 2.02 8.74 -0.15
C ILE A 85 1.87 8.03 1.19
N ILE A 86 1.43 8.77 2.22
CA ILE A 86 1.24 8.23 3.56
C ILE A 86 -0.24 8.24 3.97
N ARG A 87 -0.68 7.16 4.63
CA ARG A 87 -1.98 7.07 5.29
C ARG A 87 -1.85 6.25 6.57
N LYS A 88 -2.69 6.57 7.55
CA LYS A 88 -2.81 5.75 8.78
C LYS A 88 -3.37 4.36 8.50
N TRP A 89 -4.21 4.26 7.47
CA TRP A 89 -4.87 3.04 7.07
C TRP A 89 -5.01 2.97 5.56
N PHE A 90 -4.83 1.78 5.01
CA PHE A 90 -5.07 1.43 3.62
C PHE A 90 -5.95 0.18 3.56
N PRO A 91 -6.78 0.02 2.50
CA PRO A 91 -7.55 -1.20 2.27
C PRO A 91 -6.60 -2.33 1.83
N GLN A 92 -5.92 -2.95 2.81
CA GLN A 92 -4.85 -3.90 2.55
C GLN A 92 -5.29 -5.07 1.66
N ARG A 93 -6.48 -5.63 1.85
CA ARG A 93 -6.98 -6.73 1.01
C ARG A 93 -6.99 -6.31 -0.47
N ASP A 94 -7.51 -5.13 -0.76
CA ASP A 94 -7.70 -4.65 -2.11
C ASP A 94 -6.37 -4.26 -2.77
N ILE A 95 -5.43 -3.73 -1.99
CA ILE A 95 -4.04 -3.54 -2.43
C ILE A 95 -3.41 -4.88 -2.80
N LEU A 96 -3.51 -5.88 -1.91
CA LEU A 96 -2.91 -7.20 -2.13
C LEU A 96 -3.49 -7.94 -3.33
N CYS A 97 -4.77 -7.74 -3.64
CA CYS A 97 -5.39 -8.31 -4.82
C CYS A 97 -5.02 -7.57 -6.12
N THR A 98 -4.43 -6.38 -6.03
CA THR A 98 -4.17 -5.49 -7.16
C THR A 98 -2.69 -5.38 -7.54
N PHE A 99 -1.74 -5.49 -6.59
CA PHE A 99 -0.31 -5.20 -6.83
C PHE A 99 0.61 -6.40 -6.63
N GLU A 100 1.64 -6.52 -7.49
CA GLU A 100 2.56 -7.67 -7.54
C GLU A 100 3.65 -7.68 -6.45
N PHE A 101 3.98 -6.53 -5.83
CA PHE A 101 5.09 -6.44 -4.87
C PHE A 101 4.70 -5.76 -3.55
N ILE A 102 5.00 -6.44 -2.45
CA ILE A 102 4.72 -6.03 -1.07
C ILE A 102 6.04 -6.10 -0.31
N ILE A 103 6.38 -5.03 0.43
CA ILE A 103 7.55 -4.98 1.33
C ILE A 103 7.07 -4.67 2.75
#